data_AF-A0A1A9LCB7-F1
#
_entry.id   AF-A0A1A9LCB7-F1
#
_cell.length_a   1.000
_cell.length_b   1.000
_cell.length_c   1.000
_cell.angle_alpha   90.00
_cell.angle_beta   90.00
_cell.angle_gamma   90.00
#
_symmetry.space_group_name_H-M   'P 1'
#
loop_
_entity.id
_entity.type
_entity.pdbx_description
1 polymer ?
#
loop_
_entity_poly.entity_id
_entity_poly.type
_entity_poly.pdbx_seq_one_letter_code
_entity_poly.pdbx_strand_id
1 'polypeptide(L)'
;MRSIILAKLGNAVQGDCEVCDFNFHKIYGDLGKGYIECHHTTPLSQIAGESITTLDDLALVCSNCHRMIHRDIDTVSVRGLRGIVLGVGIRGKRNAKRGLDV
;
A
#
# COMPACT_ATOMS: atom_id res chain seq x y z
N MET A 1 4.93 -16.12 2.84
CA MET A 1 4.73 -14.87 2.05
C MET A 1 4.82 -15.06 0.53
N ARG A 2 5.81 -15.75 -0.04
CA ARG A 2 5.98 -15.85 -1.52
C ARG A 2 4.76 -16.40 -2.28
N SER A 3 4.01 -17.35 -1.70
CA SER A 3 2.80 -17.93 -2.30
C SER A 3 1.62 -16.94 -2.41
N ILE A 4 1.40 -16.14 -1.37
CA ILE A 4 0.28 -15.18 -1.30
C ILE A 4 0.51 -14.00 -2.25
N ILE A 5 1.75 -13.51 -2.35
CA ILE A 5 2.09 -12.40 -3.27
C ILE A 5 1.87 -12.82 -4.73
N LEU A 6 2.26 -14.05 -5.10
CA LEU A 6 2.01 -14.59 -6.45
C LEU A 6 0.51 -14.73 -6.74
N ALA A 7 -0.29 -15.15 -5.74
CA ALA A 7 -1.74 -15.21 -5.87
C ALA A 7 -2.37 -13.80 -6.01
N LYS A 8 -1.88 -12.79 -5.28
CA LYS A 8 -2.34 -11.40 -5.41
C LYS A 8 -2.02 -10.85 -6.81
N LEU A 9 -0.82 -11.13 -7.33
CA LEU A 9 -0.41 -10.75 -8.69
C LEU A 9 -1.27 -11.42 -9.79
N GLY A 10 -1.76 -12.64 -9.55
CA GLY A 10 -2.68 -13.33 -10.47
C GLY A 10 -4.10 -12.78 -10.49
N ASN A 11 -4.53 -12.11 -9.41
CA ASN A 11 -5.89 -11.57 -9.25
C ASN A 11 -5.98 -10.05 -9.53
N ALA A 12 -4.89 -9.30 -9.30
CA ALA A 12 -4.81 -7.89 -9.65
C ALA A 12 -4.50 -7.73 -11.15
N VAL A 13 -5.05 -6.69 -11.77
CA VAL A 13 -4.69 -6.28 -13.13
C VAL A 13 -3.17 -6.07 -13.20
N GLN A 14 -2.46 -7.06 -13.77
CA GLN A 14 -1.01 -7.16 -14.00
C GLN A 14 -0.10 -6.09 -13.35
N GLY A 15 0.05 -6.11 -12.02
CA GLY A 15 1.09 -5.31 -11.33
C GLY A 15 0.90 -3.79 -11.41
N ASP A 16 -0.32 -3.31 -11.63
CA ASP A 16 -0.67 -1.89 -11.46
C ASP A 16 -0.70 -1.54 -9.95
N CYS A 17 -0.20 -0.37 -9.61
CA CYS A 17 -0.28 0.16 -8.25
C CYS A 17 -1.73 0.47 -7.87
N GLU A 18 -2.19 -0.07 -6.74
CA GLU A 18 -3.55 0.15 -6.22
C GLU A 18 -3.82 1.59 -5.79
N VAL A 19 -2.81 2.47 -5.77
CA VAL A 19 -2.94 3.90 -5.43
C VAL A 19 -2.99 4.78 -6.68
N CYS A 20 -2.00 4.67 -7.56
CA CYS A 20 -1.79 5.60 -8.66
C CYS A 20 -1.78 4.96 -10.05
N ASP A 21 -2.11 3.67 -10.13
CA ASP A 21 -2.17 2.86 -11.36
C ASP A 21 -0.81 2.78 -12.12
N PHE A 22 0.29 3.20 -11.48
CA PHE A 22 1.65 3.05 -11.99
C PHE A 22 2.02 1.58 -12.18
N ASN A 23 2.68 1.26 -13.29
CA ASN A 23 3.09 -0.10 -13.63
C ASN A 23 4.55 -0.12 -14.07
N PHE A 24 5.38 -0.91 -13.39
CA PHE A 24 6.80 -1.00 -13.72
C PHE A 24 7.06 -1.60 -15.10
N HIS A 25 6.32 -2.63 -15.51
CA HIS A 25 6.49 -3.22 -16.84
C HIS A 25 6.09 -2.23 -17.96
N LYS A 26 4.98 -1.49 -17.80
CA LYS A 26 4.54 -0.49 -18.80
C LYS A 26 5.57 0.65 -18.98
N ILE A 27 6.30 1.01 -17.92
CA ILE A 27 7.25 2.13 -17.93
C ILE A 27 8.69 1.68 -18.25
N TYR A 28 9.14 0.55 -17.71
CA TYR A 28 10.53 0.09 -17.78
C TYR A 28 10.73 -1.14 -18.68
N GLY A 29 9.69 -1.66 -19.33
CA GLY A 29 9.78 -2.88 -20.13
C GLY A 29 10.14 -4.10 -19.27
N ASP A 30 10.91 -5.04 -19.84
CA ASP A 30 11.24 -6.30 -19.18
C ASP A 30 11.94 -6.13 -17.82
N LEU A 31 12.66 -5.01 -17.62
CA LEU A 31 13.29 -4.70 -16.33
C LEU A 31 12.25 -4.56 -15.21
N GLY A 32 11.06 -4.06 -15.51
CA GLY A 32 9.96 -3.88 -14.56
C GLY A 32 9.04 -5.09 -14.43
N LYS A 33 9.27 -6.17 -15.20
CA LYS A 33 8.37 -7.32 -15.25
C LYS A 33 8.32 -8.06 -13.91
N GLY A 34 7.13 -8.20 -13.35
CA GLY A 34 6.91 -8.86 -12.06
C GLY A 34 7.38 -8.05 -10.85
N TYR A 35 7.79 -6.79 -11.05
CA TYR A 35 8.20 -5.91 -9.96
C TYR A 35 7.04 -5.03 -9.49
N ILE A 36 6.70 -5.15 -8.22
CA ILE A 36 5.81 -4.26 -7.46
C ILE A 36 6.06 -4.53 -5.97
N GLU A 37 5.78 -3.56 -5.10
CA GLU A 37 5.96 -3.72 -3.66
C GLU A 37 4.64 -4.15 -3.00
N CYS A 38 4.75 -4.98 -1.98
CA CYS A 38 3.61 -5.45 -1.20
C CYS A 38 3.58 -4.71 0.14
N HIS A 39 2.41 -4.19 0.52
CA HIS A 39 2.20 -3.41 1.73
C HIS A 39 1.07 -4.00 2.56
N HIS A 40 1.24 -4.11 3.87
CA HIS A 40 0.16 -4.55 4.77
C HIS A 40 -0.79 -3.39 5.02
N THR A 41 -2.08 -3.55 4.70
CA THR A 41 -3.09 -2.49 4.86
C THR A 41 -3.40 -2.18 6.32
N THR A 42 -3.17 -3.15 7.21
CA THR A 42 -3.16 -2.97 8.66
C THR A 42 -1.73 -3.05 9.17
N PRO A 43 -1.24 -2.06 9.93
CA PRO A 43 0.11 -2.12 10.49
C PRO A 43 0.29 -3.36 11.37
N LEU A 44 1.34 -4.13 11.13
CA LEU A 44 1.61 -5.37 11.87
C LEU A 44 1.75 -5.13 13.39
N SER A 45 2.18 -3.93 13.79
CA SER A 45 2.26 -3.52 15.21
C SER A 45 0.91 -3.41 15.91
N GLN A 46 -0.19 -3.31 15.16
CA GLN A 46 -1.55 -3.26 15.69
C GLN A 46 -2.22 -4.64 15.75
N ILE A 47 -1.58 -5.66 15.18
CA ILE A 47 -2.09 -7.03 15.19
C ILE A 47 -1.65 -7.68 16.51
N ALA A 48 -2.63 -8.11 17.31
CA ALA A 48 -2.35 -8.82 18.55
C ALA A 48 -2.10 -10.32 18.27
N GLY A 49 -0.97 -10.83 18.74
CA GLY A 49 -0.62 -12.25 18.63
C GLY A 49 -0.27 -12.68 17.21
N GLU A 50 -0.32 -13.99 16.97
CA GLU A 50 -0.09 -14.57 15.64
C GLU A 50 -1.33 -14.39 14.76
N SER A 51 -1.11 -13.97 13.51
CA SER A 51 -2.16 -13.87 12.50
C SER A 51 -1.71 -14.50 11.19
N ILE A 52 -2.67 -15.03 10.44
CA ILE A 52 -2.44 -15.52 9.09
C ILE A 52 -2.73 -14.37 8.14
N THR A 53 -1.70 -13.87 7.44
CA THR A 53 -1.86 -12.89 6.38
C THR A 53 -2.71 -13.45 5.25
N THR A 54 -3.78 -12.75 4.90
CA THR A 54 -4.65 -13.03 3.75
C THR A 54 -4.31 -12.11 2.57
N LEU A 55 -4.96 -12.33 1.42
CA LEU A 55 -4.82 -11.43 0.28
C LEU A 55 -5.38 -10.04 0.55
N ASP A 56 -6.42 -9.92 1.38
CA ASP A 56 -7.09 -8.65 1.68
C ASP A 56 -6.29 -7.78 2.67
N ASP A 57 -5.39 -8.41 3.43
CA ASP A 57 -4.43 -7.72 4.30
C ASP A 57 -3.30 -7.05 3.51
N LEU A 58 -3.21 -7.29 2.21
CA LEU A 58 -2.13 -6.85 1.36
C LEU A 58 -2.62 -5.96 0.22
N ALA A 59 -1.87 -4.89 -0.03
CA ALA A 59 -2.02 -4.02 -1.18
C ALA A 59 -0.73 -4.03 -2.02
N LEU A 60 -0.89 -4.01 -3.35
CA LEU A 60 0.21 -3.85 -4.29
C LEU A 60 0.41 -2.37 -4.60
N VAL A 61 1.61 -1.85 -4.30
CA VAL A 61 1.94 -0.43 -4.41
C VAL A 61 3.27 -0.22 -5.11
N CYS A 62 3.41 0.88 -5.86
CA CYS A 62 4.71 1.27 -6.41
C CYS A 62 5.63 1.82 -5.32
N SER A 63 6.94 1.82 -5.56
CA SER A 63 7.95 2.28 -4.58
C SER A 63 7.66 3.69 -4.05
N ASN A 64 7.21 4.60 -4.90
CA ASN A 64 6.87 5.97 -4.48
C ASN A 64 5.66 5.98 -3.54
N CYS A 65 4.58 5.28 -3.89
CA CYS A 65 3.40 5.22 -3.02
C CYS A 65 3.70 4.49 -1.70
N HIS A 66 4.49 3.43 -1.74
CA HIS A 66 4.90 2.72 -0.53
C HIS A 66 5.71 3.62 0.42
N ARG A 67 6.67 4.39 -0.13
CA ARG A 67 7.40 5.39 0.65
C ARG A 67 6.48 6.46 1.23
N MET A 68 5.47 6.91 0.48
CA MET A 68 4.52 7.92 0.96
C MET A 68 3.59 7.41 2.06
N ILE A 69 3.17 6.15 2.00
CA ILE A 69 2.37 5.52 3.07
C ILE A 69 3.18 5.48 4.38
N HIS A 70 4.46 5.09 4.30
CA HIS A 70 5.34 5.00 5.47
C HIS A 70 5.99 6.34 5.89
N ARG A 71 5.74 7.44 5.17
CA ARG A 71 6.42 8.73 5.42
C ARG A 71 6.11 9.30 6.81
N ASP A 72 4.93 9.03 7.34
CA ASP A 72 4.47 9.49 8.66
C ASP A 72 3.69 8.35 9.34
N ILE A 73 4.40 7.41 10.00
CA ILE A 73 3.92 6.22 10.77
C ILE A 73 2.54 5.69 10.32
N ASP A 74 2.45 5.16 9.09
CA ASP A 74 1.24 4.52 8.54
C ASP A 74 -0.07 5.33 8.71
N THR A 75 0.03 6.65 8.82
CA THR A 75 -1.14 7.51 9.09
C THR A 75 -2.07 7.61 7.88
N VAL A 76 -1.57 7.29 6.69
CA VAL A 76 -2.31 7.37 5.44
C VAL A 76 -2.52 5.96 4.88
N SER A 77 -3.77 5.51 4.87
CA SER A 77 -4.13 4.25 4.23
C SER A 77 -3.95 4.32 2.71
N VAL A 78 -3.83 3.16 2.04
CA VAL A 78 -3.80 3.05 0.57
C VAL A 78 -4.91 3.85 -0.09
N ARG A 79 -6.15 3.71 0.41
CA ARG A 79 -7.31 4.49 -0.06
C ARG A 79 -7.16 5.99 0.21
N GLY A 80 -6.62 6.34 1.37
CA GLY A 80 -6.31 7.72 1.74
C GLY A 80 -5.32 8.37 0.77
N LEU A 81 -4.25 7.66 0.44
CA LEU A 81 -3.26 8.15 -0.51
C LEU A 81 -3.84 8.23 -1.93
N ARG A 82 -4.67 7.25 -2.33
CA ARG A 82 -5.33 7.25 -3.65
C ARG A 82 -6.17 8.50 -3.88
N GLY A 83 -6.95 8.95 -2.88
CA GLY A 83 -7.73 10.18 -3.06
C GLY A 83 -6.86 11.45 -3.11
N ILE A 84 -5.71 11.48 -2.42
CA ILE A 84 -4.74 12.57 -2.56
C ILE A 84 -4.18 12.62 -4.00
N VAL A 85 -3.76 11.47 -4.53
CA VAL A 85 -3.17 11.37 -5.89
C VAL A 85 -4.20 11.69 -6.99
N LEU A 86 -5.43 11.22 -6.84
CA LEU A 86 -6.50 11.43 -7.83
C LEU A 86 -7.21 12.79 -7.68
N GLY A 87 -6.79 13.63 -6.73
CA GLY A 87 -7.41 14.94 -6.50
C GLY A 87 -8.85 14.88 -5.96
N VAL A 88 -9.30 13.71 -5.51
CA VAL A 88 -10.62 13.54 -4.89
C VAL A 88 -10.47 14.00 -3.44
N GLY A 89 -10.91 15.21 -3.13
CA GLY A 89 -10.72 15.85 -1.81
C GLY A 89 -11.20 14.97 -0.65
N ILE A 90 -10.27 14.21 -0.06
CA ILE A 90 -10.52 13.51 1.20
C ILE A 90 -10.29 14.54 2.30
N ARG A 91 -11.36 14.94 3.01
CA ARG A 91 -11.22 15.60 4.31
C ARG A 91 -10.54 14.58 5.24
N GLY A 92 -9.21 14.63 5.30
CA GLY A 92 -8.43 13.77 6.17
C GLY A 92 -8.95 13.93 7.60
N LYS A 93 -9.47 12.85 8.17
CA LYS A 93 -9.47 12.71 9.63
C LYS A 93 -7.99 12.67 10.01
N ARG A 94 -7.40 13.82 10.32
CA ARG A 94 -6.14 13.89 11.06
C ARG A 94 -6.36 12.98 12.27
N ASN A 95 -5.61 11.88 12.36
CA ASN A 95 -5.61 11.07 13.57
C ASN A 95 -5.25 12.03 14.70
N ALA A 96 -6.24 12.31 15.56
CA ALA A 96 -6.09 13.12 16.74
C ALA A 96 -5.29 12.33 17.78
N LYS A 97 -3.97 12.23 17.57
CA LYS A 97 -2.99 11.86 18.58
C LYS A 97 -1.72 12.69 18.40
N ARG A 98 -1.89 14.02 18.40
CA ARG A 98 -0.90 14.94 18.95
C ARG A 98 -1.37 15.29 20.37
N GLY A 99 -1.04 14.45 21.34
CA GLY A 99 -0.62 14.93 22.66
C GLY A 99 0.90 14.71 22.67
N LEU A 100 1.75 15.72 22.87
CA LEU A 100 2.06 16.28 24.19
C LEU A 100 1.61 15.34 25.30
N ASP A 101 2.55 14.57 25.83
CA ASP A 101 2.89 14.57 27.24
C ASP A 101 4.22 13.79 27.42
N VAL A 102 5.18 14.49 28.08
CA VAL A 102 6.55 14.15 28.53
C VAL A 102 7.68 14.00 27.51
#